data_AF-A0A8E0VIK9-F1
#
_entry.id   AF-A0A8E0VIK9-F1
#
_cell.length_a   1.000
_cell.length_b   1.000
_cell.length_c   1.000
_cell.angle_alpha   90.00
_cell.angle_beta   90.00
_cell.angle_gamma   90.00
#
_symmetry.space_group_name_H-M   'P 1'
#
loop_
_entity.id
_entity.type
_entity.pdbx_description
1 polymer ?
#
loop_
_entity_poly.entity_id
_entity_poly.type
_entity_poly.pdbx_seq_one_letter_code
_entity_poly.pdbx_strand_id
1 'polypeptide(L)'
;MTEVTEGSEPSTGGVQKVYILLDQACLESVKAAGGKEYQLLNPDRHKDRILDRGMDPSDIRPDIIHQCLLMLLDSPLNRVGKLQVFIRTRKNVIIEVNPKTRIPRTFERFSGLMVQLLHKLSIHAATGGHEKLLKVIVHISVP
;
A
#
# COMPACT_ATOMS: atom_id res chain seq x y z
N MET A 1 57.63 22.43 -0.80
CA MET A 1 56.59 22.75 0.20
C MET A 1 55.56 23.65 -0.46
N THR A 2 54.52 23.03 -0.99
CA THR A 2 53.22 23.66 -1.23
C THR A 2 52.24 22.50 -1.31
N GLU A 3 51.61 22.20 -0.18
CA GLU A 3 50.49 21.26 -0.12
C GLU A 3 49.30 21.93 -0.81
N VAL A 4 48.75 21.27 -1.82
CA VAL A 4 47.44 21.60 -2.36
C VAL A 4 46.49 20.57 -1.78
N THR A 5 45.76 20.98 -0.74
CA THR A 5 44.66 20.24 -0.14
C THR A 5 43.35 20.53 -0.88
N GLU A 6 42.62 19.43 -1.07
CA GLU A 6 41.16 19.28 -1.08
C GLU A 6 40.32 19.74 -2.28
N GLY A 7 39.42 18.83 -2.65
CA GLY A 7 38.30 19.10 -3.56
C GLY A 7 37.78 17.88 -4.31
N SER A 8 37.82 16.66 -3.77
CA SER A 8 37.03 15.56 -4.34
C SER A 8 35.55 15.82 -4.04
N GLU A 9 34.86 16.50 -4.96
CA GLU A 9 33.40 16.58 -4.96
C GLU A 9 32.83 15.15 -4.90
N PRO A 10 31.93 14.83 -3.94
CA PRO A 10 31.19 13.58 -4.04
C PRO A 10 30.31 13.70 -5.30
N SER A 11 30.62 12.90 -6.32
CA SER A 11 29.74 12.70 -7.45
C SER A 11 28.34 12.44 -6.90
N THR A 12 27.39 13.32 -7.15
CA THR A 12 25.98 13.07 -6.82
C THR A 12 25.47 12.01 -7.78
N GLY A 13 25.90 10.76 -7.55
CA GLY A 13 25.35 9.57 -8.17
C GLY A 13 23.96 9.40 -7.58
N GLY A 14 22.98 10.09 -8.16
CA GLY A 14 21.59 10.02 -7.74
C GLY A 14 21.20 8.57 -7.58
N VAL A 15 20.79 8.18 -6.37
CA VAL A 15 20.37 6.81 -6.08
C VAL A 15 19.14 6.54 -6.94
N GLN A 16 19.32 5.82 -8.05
CA GLN A 16 18.22 5.42 -8.92
C GLN A 16 17.27 4.53 -8.13
N LYS A 17 16.00 4.96 -8.05
CA LYS A 17 14.91 4.21 -7.41
C LYS A 17 13.96 3.69 -8.48
N VAL A 18 13.49 2.47 -8.28
CA VAL A 18 12.40 1.87 -9.05
C VAL A 18 11.09 2.22 -8.36
N TYR A 19 10.16 2.74 -9.15
CA TYR A 19 8.80 3.07 -8.71
C TYR A 19 7.83 2.05 -9.30
N ILE A 20 7.05 1.41 -8.43
CA ILE A 20 6.01 0.46 -8.85
C ILE A 20 4.65 1.00 -8.46
N LEU A 21 3.75 1.08 -9.43
CA LEU A 21 2.35 1.41 -9.23
C LEU A 21 1.50 0.16 -9.41
N LEU A 22 0.92 -0.34 -8.33
CA LEU A 22 -0.11 -1.38 -8.37
C LEU A 22 -1.45 -0.72 -8.69
N ASP A 23 -1.88 -0.84 -9.94
CA ASP A 23 -3.07 -0.16 -10.45
C ASP A 23 -4.36 -0.99 -10.30
N GLN A 24 -5.51 -0.30 -10.32
CA GLN A 24 -6.87 -0.86 -10.26
C GLN A 24 -7.10 -1.80 -9.05
N ALA A 25 -6.43 -1.51 -7.94
CA ALA A 25 -6.51 -2.30 -6.72
C ALA A 25 -7.93 -2.30 -6.13
N CYS A 26 -8.43 -3.51 -5.84
CA CYS A 26 -9.72 -3.72 -5.16
C CYS A 26 -9.54 -3.55 -3.65
N LEU A 27 -9.44 -2.31 -3.19
CA LEU A 27 -9.37 -1.97 -1.76
C LEU A 27 -10.56 -1.10 -1.40
N GLU A 28 -11.63 -1.72 -0.91
CA GLU A 28 -12.86 -1.05 -0.49
C GLU A 28 -13.32 -1.60 0.86
N SER A 29 -13.68 -0.72 1.79
CA SER A 29 -14.32 -1.11 3.05
C SER A 29 -15.84 -1.19 2.90
N VAL A 30 -16.43 -2.23 3.48
CA VAL A 30 -17.87 -2.44 3.55
C VAL A 30 -18.30 -2.80 4.98
N LYS A 31 -19.49 -2.36 5.39
CA LYS A 31 -20.07 -2.75 6.68
C LYS A 31 -20.41 -4.24 6.68
N ALA A 32 -20.02 -5.00 7.70
CA ALA A 32 -20.44 -6.38 7.85
C ALA A 32 -21.98 -6.50 8.00
N ALA A 33 -22.54 -7.70 7.81
CA ALA A 33 -23.99 -7.94 7.92
C ALA A 33 -24.60 -7.48 9.26
N GLY A 34 -23.83 -7.55 10.35
CA GLY A 34 -24.24 -7.07 11.68
C GLY A 34 -24.06 -5.57 11.92
N GLY A 35 -23.59 -4.79 10.93
CA GLY A 35 -23.50 -3.33 10.96
C GLY A 35 -22.46 -2.71 11.91
N LYS A 36 -21.90 -3.48 12.85
CA LYS A 36 -20.97 -3.01 13.89
C LYS A 36 -19.52 -2.91 13.43
N GLU A 37 -19.12 -3.71 12.45
CA GLU A 37 -17.73 -3.81 12.00
C GLU A 37 -17.61 -3.52 10.51
N TYR A 38 -16.43 -3.03 10.11
CA TYR A 38 -16.07 -2.85 8.71
C TYR A 38 -15.08 -3.94 8.29
N GLN A 39 -15.30 -4.47 7.10
CA GLN A 39 -14.47 -5.50 6.50
C GLN A 39 -14.02 -5.05 5.11
N LEU A 40 -12.90 -5.58 4.64
CA LEU A 40 -12.50 -5.37 3.26
C LEU A 40 -13.42 -6.18 2.35
N LEU A 41 -13.88 -5.58 1.25
CA LEU A 41 -14.72 -6.25 0.27
C LEU A 41 -13.99 -7.50 -0.27
N ASN A 42 -14.64 -8.64 -0.17
CA ASN A 42 -14.09 -9.95 -0.55
C ASN A 42 -15.26 -10.84 -1.05
N PRO A 43 -15.11 -11.52 -2.21
CA PRO A 43 -16.11 -12.42 -2.75
C PRO A 43 -16.54 -13.55 -1.79
N ASP A 44 -15.64 -14.07 -0.96
CA ASP A 44 -15.93 -15.19 -0.06
C ASP A 44 -16.98 -14.84 1.01
N ARG A 45 -17.01 -13.59 1.46
CA ARG A 45 -17.89 -13.10 2.54
C ARG A 45 -19.01 -12.20 2.07
N HIS A 46 -18.87 -11.60 0.89
CA HIS A 46 -19.72 -10.50 0.44
C HIS A 46 -20.32 -10.74 -0.95
N LYS A 47 -20.40 -12.01 -1.40
CA LYS A 47 -20.87 -12.39 -2.74
C LYS A 47 -22.19 -11.72 -3.12
N ASP A 48 -23.22 -11.84 -2.28
CA ASP A 48 -24.55 -11.29 -2.57
C ASP A 48 -24.51 -9.78 -2.79
N ARG A 49 -23.77 -9.06 -1.94
CA ARG A 49 -23.63 -7.60 -2.04
C ARG A 49 -22.82 -7.15 -3.25
N ILE A 50 -21.90 -7.98 -3.73
CA ILE A 50 -21.15 -7.71 -4.96
C ILE A 50 -22.09 -7.86 -6.15
N LEU A 51 -22.91 -8.91 -6.18
CA LEU A 51 -23.92 -9.14 -7.21
C LEU A 51 -25.00 -8.05 -7.22
N ASP A 52 -25.48 -7.62 -6.05
CA ASP A 52 -26.45 -6.51 -5.91
C ASP A 52 -25.94 -5.19 -6.50
N ARG A 53 -24.61 -4.99 -6.51
CA ARG A 53 -23.96 -3.82 -7.11
C ARG A 53 -23.70 -3.97 -8.61
N GLY A 54 -24.09 -5.10 -9.21
CA GLY A 54 -23.83 -5.41 -10.61
C GLY A 54 -22.35 -5.65 -10.92
N MET A 55 -21.55 -6.02 -9.93
CA MET A 55 -20.13 -6.32 -10.08
C MET A 55 -19.91 -7.83 -10.19
N ASP A 56 -18.87 -8.27 -10.91
CA ASP A 56 -18.47 -9.68 -10.93
C ASP A 56 -17.62 -10.00 -9.68
N PRO A 57 -17.98 -11.00 -8.86
CA PRO A 57 -17.13 -11.48 -7.75
C PRO A 57 -15.70 -11.83 -8.18
N SER A 58 -15.52 -12.30 -9.42
CA SER A 58 -14.22 -12.63 -10.03
C SER A 58 -13.30 -11.42 -10.15
N ASP A 59 -13.87 -10.22 -10.28
CA ASP A 59 -13.13 -8.97 -10.38
C ASP A 59 -12.70 -8.42 -9.01
N ILE A 60 -13.23 -8.94 -7.90
CA ILE A 60 -12.91 -8.47 -6.55
C ILE A 60 -11.80 -9.35 -5.98
N ARG A 61 -10.55 -8.94 -6.23
CA ARG A 61 -9.35 -9.72 -5.87
C ARG A 61 -8.36 -8.94 -5.02
N PRO A 62 -8.72 -8.60 -3.76
CA PRO A 62 -7.79 -7.94 -2.82
C PRO A 62 -6.56 -8.81 -2.49
N ASP A 63 -6.66 -10.12 -2.66
CA ASP A 63 -5.59 -11.09 -2.44
C ASP A 63 -4.41 -10.91 -3.41
N ILE A 64 -4.66 -10.47 -4.65
CA ILE A 64 -3.60 -10.20 -5.62
C ILE A 64 -2.68 -9.09 -5.10
N ILE A 65 -3.26 -7.99 -4.60
CA ILE A 65 -2.49 -6.87 -4.03
C ILE A 65 -1.71 -7.33 -2.79
N HIS A 66 -2.33 -8.15 -1.95
CA HIS A 66 -1.66 -8.72 -0.79
C HIS A 66 -0.40 -9.50 -1.19
N GLN A 67 -0.51 -10.42 -2.15
CA GLN A 67 0.62 -11.20 -2.64
C GLN A 67 1.68 -10.34 -3.31
N CYS A 68 1.29 -9.39 -4.17
CA CYS A 68 2.23 -8.46 -4.79
C CYS A 68 3.01 -7.67 -3.75
N LEU A 69 2.36 -7.12 -2.73
CA LEU A 69 3.05 -6.35 -1.68
C LEU A 69 4.03 -7.21 -0.86
N LEU A 70 3.67 -8.46 -0.57
CA LEU A 70 4.58 -9.40 0.09
C LEU A 70 5.85 -9.62 -0.74
N MET A 71 5.69 -9.93 -2.03
CA MET A 71 6.82 -10.17 -2.94
C MET A 71 7.69 -8.93 -3.13
N LEU A 72 7.07 -7.77 -3.31
CA LEU A 72 7.77 -6.50 -3.55
C LEU A 72 8.59 -6.08 -2.32
N LEU A 73 8.01 -6.14 -1.12
CA LEU A 73 8.69 -5.69 0.10
C LEU A 73 9.73 -6.69 0.63
N ASP A 74 9.62 -7.97 0.28
CA ASP A 74 10.66 -8.97 0.59
C ASP A 74 11.82 -8.97 -0.41
N SER A 75 11.67 -8.30 -1.55
CA SER A 75 12.65 -8.27 -2.63
C SER A 75 14.01 -7.69 -2.17
N PRO A 76 15.14 -8.16 -2.72
CA PRO A 76 16.45 -7.55 -2.45
C PRO A 76 16.48 -6.05 -2.76
N LEU A 77 15.71 -5.63 -3.77
CA LEU A 77 15.60 -4.22 -4.18
C LEU A 77 15.00 -3.33 -3.09
N ASN A 78 14.01 -3.83 -2.35
CA ASN A 78 13.45 -3.14 -1.20
C ASN A 78 14.46 -3.05 -0.04
N ARG A 79 15.22 -4.13 0.20
CA ARG A 79 16.23 -4.18 1.28
C ARG A 79 17.35 -3.16 1.10
N VAL A 80 17.71 -2.84 -0.14
CA VAL A 80 18.72 -1.82 -0.46
C VAL A 80 18.13 -0.40 -0.57
N GLY A 81 16.84 -0.21 -0.25
CA GLY A 81 16.19 1.11 -0.22
C GLY A 81 15.96 1.74 -1.61
N LYS A 82 15.98 0.92 -2.68
CA LYS A 82 15.82 1.37 -4.07
C LYS A 82 14.42 1.11 -4.64
N LEU A 83 13.48 0.64 -3.83
CA LEU A 83 12.10 0.39 -4.25
C LEU A 83 11.16 1.38 -3.56
N GLN A 84 10.24 1.95 -4.33
CA GLN A 84 9.09 2.68 -3.81
C GLN A 84 7.81 2.08 -4.42
N VAL A 85 6.84 1.75 -3.57
CA VAL A 85 5.57 1.14 -4.01
C VAL A 85 4.40 2.10 -3.75
N PHE A 86 3.57 2.24 -4.77
CA PHE A 86 2.29 2.93 -4.72
C PHE A 86 1.17 1.97 -5.11
N ILE A 87 -0.02 2.21 -4.56
CA ILE A 87 -1.23 1.48 -4.91
C ILE A 87 -2.28 2.49 -5.35
N ARG A 88 -2.83 2.34 -6.55
CA ARG A 88 -3.99 3.09 -7.01
C ARG A 88 -5.22 2.19 -6.95
N THR A 89 -6.20 2.57 -6.14
CA THR A 89 -7.46 1.83 -6.04
C THR A 89 -8.39 2.14 -7.21
N ARG A 90 -9.40 1.30 -7.44
CA ARG A 90 -10.46 1.57 -8.43
C ARG A 90 -11.23 2.86 -8.16
N LYS A 91 -11.27 3.32 -6.91
CA LYS A 91 -11.84 4.61 -6.49
C LYS A 91 -10.84 5.78 -6.61
N ASN A 92 -9.77 5.59 -7.35
CA ASN A 92 -8.75 6.60 -7.66
C ASN A 92 -8.05 7.18 -6.41
N VAL A 93 -7.94 6.37 -5.36
CA VAL A 93 -7.18 6.68 -4.14
C VAL A 93 -5.77 6.18 -4.31
N ILE A 94 -4.78 7.05 -4.08
CA ILE A 94 -3.36 6.68 -4.11
C ILE A 94 -2.86 6.45 -2.68
N ILE A 95 -2.35 5.25 -2.45
CA ILE A 95 -1.72 4.82 -1.21
C ILE A 95 -0.22 4.71 -1.44
N GLU A 96 0.56 5.37 -0.60
CA GLU A 96 1.99 5.22 -0.49
C GLU A 96 2.34 4.13 0.53
N VAL A 97 3.27 3.26 0.15
CA VAL A 97 3.79 2.21 1.01
C VAL A 97 5.24 2.53 1.38
N ASN A 98 5.48 2.77 2.67
CA ASN A 98 6.83 2.96 3.18
C ASN A 98 7.61 1.64 3.03
N PRO A 99 8.85 1.64 2.50
CA PRO A 99 9.70 0.46 2.35
C PRO A 99 9.93 -0.35 3.63
N LYS A 100 9.84 0.30 4.81
CA LYS A 100 9.97 -0.34 6.13
C LYS A 100 8.71 -1.08 6.59
N THR A 101 7.60 -0.92 5.87
CA THR A 101 6.32 -1.53 6.22
C THR A 101 6.44 -3.05 6.18
N ARG A 102 6.04 -3.72 7.27
CA ARG A 102 5.87 -5.17 7.29
C ARG A 102 4.41 -5.51 7.04
N ILE A 103 4.13 -6.01 5.84
CA ILE A 103 2.78 -6.45 5.47
C ILE A 103 2.45 -7.75 6.20
N PRO A 104 1.27 -7.87 6.84
CA PRO A 104 0.85 -9.10 7.49
C PRO A 104 0.82 -10.27 6.50
N ARG A 105 1.38 -11.43 6.89
CA ARG A 105 1.43 -12.63 6.04
C ARG A 105 0.07 -13.29 5.84
N THR A 106 -0.85 -13.16 6.81
CA THR A 106 -2.20 -13.69 6.70
C THR A 106 -3.14 -12.65 6.08
N PHE A 107 -4.00 -13.10 5.17
CA PHE A 107 -4.93 -12.22 4.48
C PHE A 107 -5.89 -11.51 5.44
N GLU A 108 -6.40 -12.20 6.48
CA GLU A 108 -7.29 -11.62 7.49
C GLU A 108 -6.67 -10.43 8.26
N ARG A 109 -5.36 -10.48 8.55
CA ARG A 109 -4.69 -9.35 9.21
C ARG A 109 -4.43 -8.22 8.22
N PHE A 110 -4.10 -8.56 6.97
CA PHE A 110 -3.95 -7.58 5.90
C PHE A 110 -5.28 -6.84 5.64
N SER A 111 -6.40 -7.55 5.59
CA SER A 111 -7.72 -6.95 5.34
C SER A 111 -8.08 -5.95 6.45
N GLY A 112 -7.87 -6.31 7.73
CA GLY A 112 -8.07 -5.40 8.85
C GLY A 112 -7.18 -4.15 8.79
N LEU A 113 -5.89 -4.33 8.42
CA LEU A 113 -4.95 -3.21 8.23
C LEU A 113 -5.41 -2.26 7.12
N MET A 114 -5.88 -2.79 5.98
CA MET A 114 -6.38 -1.99 4.87
C MET A 114 -7.66 -1.24 5.24
N VAL A 115 -8.59 -1.86 5.96
CA VAL A 115 -9.79 -1.18 6.48
C VAL A 115 -9.39 -0.02 7.40
N GLN A 116 -8.45 -0.26 8.32
CA GLN A 116 -7.95 0.79 9.19
C GLN A 116 -7.29 1.93 8.39
N LEU A 117 -6.50 1.60 7.36
CA LEU A 117 -5.87 2.59 6.49
C LEU A 117 -6.91 3.43 5.75
N LEU A 118 -7.94 2.82 5.17
CA LEU A 118 -8.99 3.53 4.44
C LEU A 118 -9.78 4.47 5.35
N HIS A 119 -9.93 4.14 6.64
CA HIS A 119 -10.67 4.97 7.59
C HIS A 119 -9.81 6.07 8.23
N LYS A 120 -8.56 5.77 8.58
CA LYS A 120 -7.65 6.72 9.25
C LYS A 120 -6.77 7.51 8.28
N LEU A 121 -6.79 7.16 6.99
CA LEU A 121 -5.96 7.69 5.91
C LEU A 121 -4.44 7.52 6.10
N SER A 122 -4.00 7.00 7.24
CA SER A 122 -2.61 6.71 7.54
C SER A 122 -2.48 5.64 8.62
N ILE A 123 -1.38 4.90 8.57
CA ILE A 123 -0.96 3.94 9.58
C ILE A 123 0.43 4.31 10.06
N HIS A 124 0.62 4.33 11.37
CA HIS A 124 1.90 4.63 12.02
C HIS A 124 2.55 3.36 12.54
N ALA A 125 3.87 3.39 12.70
CA ALA A 125 4.60 2.32 13.37
C ALA A 125 4.12 2.18 14.83
N ALA A 126 3.98 0.94 15.31
CA ALA A 126 3.58 0.68 16.68
C ALA A 126 4.64 1.10 17.72
N THR A 127 5.91 1.18 17.31
CA THR A 127 7.08 1.34 18.19
C THR A 127 7.35 2.80 18.60
N GLY A 128 6.32 3.59 18.89
CA GLY A 128 6.45 4.93 19.49
C GLY A 128 6.99 6.04 18.57
N GLY A 129 7.26 5.76 17.29
CA GLY A 129 7.66 6.77 16.31
C GLY A 129 6.46 7.33 15.54
N HIS A 130 6.47 8.63 15.23
CA HIS A 130 5.50 9.28 14.32
C HIS A 130 5.71 8.90 12.83
N GLU A 131 6.44 7.83 12.54
CA GLU A 131 6.70 7.38 11.17
C GLU A 131 5.44 6.76 10.55
N LYS A 132 5.00 7.32 9.43
CA LYS A 132 3.88 6.80 8.64
C LYS A 132 4.38 5.65 7.76
N LEU A 133 3.79 4.48 7.96
CA LEU A 133 4.09 3.26 7.20
C LEU A 133 3.22 3.17 5.95
N LEU A 134 1.94 3.48 6.08
CA LEU A 134 1.00 3.54 4.97
C LEU A 134 0.32 4.90 5.01
N LYS A 135 0.18 5.54 3.86
CA LYS A 135 -0.42 6.88 3.79
C LYS A 135 -1.25 7.02 2.51
N VAL A 136 -2.46 7.51 2.64
CA VAL A 136 -3.25 8.00 1.51
C VAL A 136 -2.71 9.38 1.12
N ILE A 137 -2.24 9.56 -0.11
CA ILE A 137 -1.67 10.83 -0.58
C ILE A 137 -2.73 11.68 -1.27
N VAL A 138 -3.46 11.12 -2.24
CA VAL A 138 -4.35 11.88 -3.11
C VAL A 138 -5.67 11.13 -3.28
N HIS A 139 -6.77 11.88 -3.16
CA HIS A 139 -8.07 11.50 -3.68
C HIS A 139 -8.24 12.24 -5.00
N ILE A 140 -8.03 11.57 -6.13
CA ILE A 140 -8.29 12.20 -7.42
C ILE A 140 -9.80 12.11 -7.64
N SER A 141 -10.51 13.17 -7.26
CA SER A 141 -11.89 13.36 -7.71
C SER A 141 -11.84 13.49 -9.23
N VAL A 142 -12.35 12.48 -9.94
CA VAL A 142 -12.58 12.61 -11.38
C VAL A 142 -13.73 13.59 -11.56
N PRO A 143 -13.61 14.62 -12.43
CA PRO A 143 -14.68 15.58 -12.71
C PRO A 143 -15.90 14.93 -13.37
#